data_AF-V5GX13-F1
#
_entry.id   AF-V5GX13-F1
#
_cell.length_a   1.000
_cell.length_b   1.000
_cell.length_c   1.000
_cell.angle_alpha   90.00
_cell.angle_beta   90.00
_cell.angle_gamma   90.00
#
_symmetry.space_group_name_H-M   'P 1'
#
loop_
_entity.id
_entity.type
_entity.pdbx_description
1 polymer ?
#
loop_
_entity_poly.entity_id
_entity_poly.type
_entity_poly.pdbx_seq_one_letter_code
_entity_poly.pdbx_strand_id
1 'polypeptide(L)'
;VADGDQGLAFFDECIEKIGNDEAPTHRLIELDSVHKSDRTVFVLPPEPSPQGETYEYTHFSLNPALLASSSKRRNHLSSLYPTVMPGSPMARRTKHEIKSAQKLARKCLRSPELWARCLSGTCHTLYFMILPSMLSLNVGKEKAILQQAYELLVRAMHQRLACDEVCYR
;
A
#
# COMPACT_ATOMS: atom_id res chain seq x y z
N VAL A 1 -19.80 31.23 -4.91
CA VAL A 1 -18.89 31.94 -5.83
C VAL A 1 -18.10 30.85 -6.54
N ALA A 2 -18.36 30.65 -7.84
CA ALA A 2 -17.70 29.61 -8.62
C ALA A 2 -16.26 30.06 -8.90
N ASP A 3 -15.30 29.21 -8.54
CA ASP A 3 -13.86 29.44 -8.75
C ASP A 3 -13.52 29.17 -10.22
N GLY A 4 -14.09 29.99 -11.11
CA GLY A 4 -13.94 29.88 -12.57
C GLY A 4 -12.61 30.42 -13.09
N ASP A 5 -11.87 31.16 -12.25
CA ASP A 5 -10.62 31.83 -12.65
C ASP A 5 -9.39 30.93 -12.52
N GLN A 6 -9.43 29.90 -11.68
CA GLN A 6 -8.26 29.06 -11.43
C GLN A 6 -7.89 28.19 -12.64
N GLY A 7 -8.87 27.86 -13.49
CA GLY A 7 -8.62 27.16 -14.75
C GLY A 7 -7.99 28.04 -15.82
N LEU A 8 -8.29 29.34 -15.83
CA LEU A 8 -7.82 30.29 -16.85
C LEU A 8 -6.35 30.69 -16.64
N ALA A 9 -5.92 30.83 -15.38
CA ALA A 9 -4.55 31.17 -15.03
C ALA A 9 -3.52 30.15 -15.57
N PHE A 10 -3.87 28.87 -15.64
CA PHE A 10 -3.02 27.84 -16.24
C PHE A 10 -2.80 28.05 -17.74
N PHE A 11 -3.84 28.44 -18.46
CA PHE A 11 -3.74 28.70 -19.90
C PHE A 11 -2.93 29.96 -20.18
N ASP A 12 -3.08 31.00 -19.36
CA ASP A 12 -2.27 32.22 -19.46
C ASP A 12 -0.77 31.91 -19.25
N GLU A 13 -0.44 31.09 -18.24
CA GLU A 13 0.94 30.65 -17.97
C GLU A 13 1.52 29.81 -19.12
N CYS A 14 0.71 28.93 -19.72
CA CYS A 14 1.13 28.14 -20.90
C CYS A 14 1.40 29.02 -22.12
N ILE A 15 0.55 30.03 -22.35
CA ILE A 15 0.71 30.98 -23.47
C ILE A 15 1.99 31.81 -23.29
N GLU A 16 2.27 32.28 -22.07
CA GLU A 16 3.49 33.02 -21.75
C GLU A 16 4.76 32.17 -21.96
N LYS A 17 4.73 30.89 -21.53
CA LYS A 17 5.85 29.94 -21.73
C LYS A 17 6.12 29.64 -23.21
N ILE A 18 5.08 29.62 -24.06
CA ILE A 18 5.22 29.38 -25.51
C ILE A 18 5.71 30.64 -26.24
N GLY A 19 5.31 31.83 -25.79
CA GLY A 19 5.63 33.09 -26.47
C GLY A 19 7.09 33.57 -26.31
N ASN A 20 7.82 33.05 -25.32
CA ASN A 20 9.10 33.63 -24.91
C ASN A 20 10.36 32.88 -25.39
N ASP A 21 10.29 31.72 -26.06
CA ASP A 21 11.53 31.05 -26.49
C ASP A 21 11.37 30.06 -27.66
N GLU A 22 12.15 30.28 -28.72
CA GLU A 22 12.36 29.41 -29.89
C GLU A 22 13.15 28.14 -29.50
N ALA A 23 12.61 27.30 -28.61
CA ALA A 23 13.21 26.02 -28.21
C ALA A 23 12.20 24.86 -28.31
N PRO A 24 12.55 23.71 -28.92
CA PRO A 24 11.60 22.67 -29.30
C PRO A 24 11.18 21.72 -28.16
N THR A 25 11.37 22.08 -26.89
CA THR A 25 11.06 21.18 -25.75
C THR A 25 10.47 21.92 -24.54
N HIS A 26 9.37 22.64 -24.73
CA HIS A 26 8.60 23.16 -23.60
C HIS A 26 7.68 22.06 -23.05
N ARG A 27 8.08 21.41 -21.95
CA ARG A 27 7.17 20.55 -21.18
C ARG A 27 6.15 21.44 -20.47
N LEU A 28 4.99 21.62 -21.08
CA LEU A 28 3.88 22.41 -20.53
C LEU A 28 3.27 21.78 -19.26
N ILE A 29 3.49 20.48 -19.07
CA ILE A 29 3.03 19.74 -17.89
C ILE A 29 4.27 19.33 -17.10
N GLU A 30 4.54 20.07 -16.03
CA GLU A 30 5.47 19.64 -14.99
C GLU A 30 4.76 18.55 -14.19
N LEU A 31 5.36 17.35 -14.12
CA LEU A 31 4.88 16.27 -13.27
C LEU A 31 5.21 16.64 -11.83
N ASP A 32 4.42 17.55 -11.25
CA ASP A 32 4.67 18.02 -9.89
C ASP A 32 4.52 16.87 -8.92
N SER A 33 5.68 16.40 -8.43
CA SER A 33 5.78 15.40 -7.37
C SER A 33 5.34 15.92 -5.99
N VAL A 34 4.74 17.12 -5.93
CA VAL A 34 4.45 17.84 -4.68
C VAL A 34 2.98 18.31 -4.57
N HIS A 35 2.06 17.78 -5.38
CA HIS A 35 0.63 17.93 -5.08
C HIS A 35 0.09 16.66 -4.41
N LYS A 36 0.16 16.64 -3.07
CA LYS A 36 -0.72 15.81 -2.23
C LYS A 36 -2.15 16.33 -2.33
N SER A 37 -2.72 16.24 -3.52
CA SER A 37 -4.15 16.43 -3.70
C SER A 37 -4.81 15.10 -3.35
N ASP A 38 -5.46 15.02 -2.19
CA ASP A 38 -6.42 13.94 -1.84
C ASP A 38 -7.69 14.00 -2.73
N ARG A 39 -7.67 14.79 -3.81
CA ARG A 39 -8.74 14.87 -4.78
C ARG A 39 -8.67 13.65 -5.69
N THR A 40 -9.45 12.64 -5.32
CA THR A 40 -9.74 11.51 -6.21
C THR A 40 -10.49 12.05 -7.42
N VAL A 41 -9.86 12.05 -8.59
CA VAL A 41 -10.55 12.32 -9.86
C VAL A 41 -11.20 11.01 -10.29
N PHE A 42 -12.53 10.98 -10.27
CA PHE A 42 -13.28 9.83 -10.76
C PHE A 42 -13.25 9.87 -12.29
N VAL A 43 -12.34 9.10 -12.88
CA VAL A 43 -12.34 8.89 -14.33
C VAL A 43 -13.35 7.78 -14.61
N LEU A 44 -14.47 8.15 -15.23
CA LEU A 44 -15.44 7.18 -15.69
C LEU A 44 -14.77 6.27 -16.73
N PRO A 45 -15.04 4.95 -16.71
CA PRO A 45 -14.64 4.11 -17.82
C PRO A 45 -15.20 4.70 -19.12
N PRO A 46 -14.46 4.62 -20.24
CA PRO A 46 -14.97 5.07 -21.52
C PRO A 46 -16.33 4.42 -21.79
N GLU A 47 -17.27 5.19 -22.33
CA GLU A 47 -18.58 4.65 -22.68
C GLU A 47 -18.40 3.46 -23.63
N PRO A 48 -19.12 2.34 -23.42
CA PRO A 48 -19.05 1.20 -24.32
C PRO A 48 -19.48 1.66 -25.72
N SER A 49 -18.75 1.24 -26.75
CA SER A 49 -19.11 1.53 -28.14
C SER A 49 -20.55 1.08 -28.41
N PRO A 50 -21.36 1.86 -29.14
CA PRO A 50 -22.78 1.57 -29.37
C PRO A 50 -23.05 0.31 -30.22
N GLN A 51 -21.99 -0.35 -30.68
CA GLN A 51 -22.04 -1.59 -31.43
C GLN A 51 -21.23 -2.61 -30.64
N GLY A 52 -21.82 -3.80 -30.41
CA GLY A 52 -21.26 -4.90 -29.61
C GLY A 52 -20.01 -5.54 -30.21
N GLU A 53 -19.06 -4.72 -30.64
CA GLU A 53 -17.77 -5.13 -31.16
C GLU A 53 -16.95 -5.70 -30.00
N THR A 54 -16.56 -6.96 -30.15
CA THR A 54 -15.67 -7.63 -29.21
C THR A 54 -14.26 -7.14 -29.51
N TYR A 55 -13.66 -6.40 -28.56
CA TYR A 55 -12.26 -5.99 -28.67
C TYR A 55 -11.35 -7.19 -28.39
N GLU A 56 -10.83 -7.81 -29.44
CA GLU A 56 -9.82 -8.87 -29.36
C GLU A 56 -8.43 -8.27 -29.61
N TYR A 57 -7.59 -8.25 -28.56
CA TYR A 57 -6.19 -7.88 -28.70
C TYR A 57 -5.41 -9.10 -29.17
N THR A 58 -5.13 -9.16 -30.47
CA THR A 58 -4.35 -10.26 -31.08
C THR A 58 -2.89 -10.29 -30.62
N HIS A 59 -2.36 -9.15 -30.16
CA HIS A 59 -1.01 -9.01 -29.67
C HIS A 59 -0.93 -7.89 -28.63
N PHE A 60 -0.12 -8.10 -27.60
CA PHE A 60 0.15 -7.11 -26.56
C PHE A 60 1.64 -6.84 -26.52
N SER A 61 2.10 -5.95 -27.39
CA SER A 61 3.51 -5.54 -27.48
C SER A 61 3.72 -4.26 -26.71
N LEU A 62 4.25 -4.37 -25.49
CA LEU A 62 4.64 -3.21 -24.69
C LEU A 62 5.91 -2.58 -25.25
N ASN A 63 5.95 -1.26 -25.34
CA ASN A 63 7.18 -0.54 -25.64
C ASN A 63 8.09 -0.54 -24.39
N PRO A 64 9.24 -1.24 -24.42
CA PRO A 64 10.12 -1.33 -23.26
C PRO A 64 10.74 0.02 -22.86
N ALA A 65 10.80 0.99 -23.77
CA ALA A 65 11.29 2.34 -23.47
C ALA A 65 10.29 3.16 -22.63
N LEU A 66 8.99 2.84 -22.71
CA LEU A 66 7.93 3.45 -21.90
C LEU A 66 7.79 2.76 -20.54
N LEU A 67 8.20 1.49 -20.46
CA LEU A 67 8.42 0.80 -19.20
C LEU A 67 9.69 1.37 -18.58
N ALA A 68 9.59 2.54 -17.95
CA ALA A 68 10.67 3.13 -17.18
C ALA A 68 11.15 2.10 -16.15
N SER A 69 12.15 1.31 -16.52
CA SER A 69 12.81 0.41 -15.59
C SER A 69 13.31 1.33 -14.49
N SER A 70 12.80 1.15 -13.28
CA SER A 70 13.39 1.78 -12.12
C SER A 70 14.75 1.11 -11.94
N SER A 71 15.72 1.51 -12.76
CA SER A 71 17.13 1.16 -12.69
C SER A 71 17.77 1.90 -11.51
N LYS A 72 17.17 1.71 -10.34
CA LYS A 72 17.89 1.71 -9.09
C LYS A 72 17.49 0.38 -8.49
N ARG A 73 18.47 -0.50 -8.30
CA ARG A 73 18.36 -1.64 -7.38
C ARG A 73 17.98 -1.08 -6.01
N ARG A 74 16.71 -0.76 -5.81
CA ARG A 74 16.14 -0.45 -4.51
C ARG A 74 16.10 -1.80 -3.85
N ASN A 75 16.96 -1.95 -2.84
CA ASN A 75 16.95 -3.04 -1.89
C ASN A 75 15.53 -3.61 -1.78
N HIS A 76 15.33 -4.90 -2.07
CA HIS A 76 14.00 -5.53 -2.02
C HIS A 76 13.34 -5.39 -0.63
N LEU A 77 14.11 -5.02 0.40
CA LEU A 77 13.61 -4.64 1.73
C LEU A 77 12.81 -3.34 1.74
N SER A 78 13.07 -2.39 0.84
CA SER A 78 12.25 -1.17 0.68
C SER A 78 10.94 -1.45 -0.06
N SER A 79 10.87 -2.53 -0.84
CA SER A 79 9.65 -3.03 -1.48
C SER A 79 8.73 -3.78 -0.50
N LEU A 80 9.25 -4.20 0.66
CA LEU A 80 8.44 -4.72 1.77
C LEU A 80 7.70 -3.61 2.52
N TYR A 81 8.00 -2.33 2.23
CA TYR A 81 7.10 -1.23 2.52
C TYR A 81 6.32 -0.90 1.25
N PRO A 82 5.04 -1.30 1.15
CA PRO A 82 4.24 -0.88 0.02
C PRO A 82 4.05 0.65 0.15
N THR A 83 4.70 1.42 -0.71
CA THR A 83 4.39 2.85 -0.88
C THR A 83 3.06 3.06 -1.61
N VAL A 84 2.38 1.97 -1.99
CA VAL A 84 0.96 1.93 -2.33
C VAL A 84 0.32 0.80 -1.51
N MET A 85 0.32 0.98 -0.19
CA MET A 85 -0.45 0.13 0.72
C MET A 85 -1.95 0.30 0.41
N PRO A 86 -2.77 -0.76 0.54
CA PRO A 86 -4.19 -0.70 0.22
C PRO A 86 -4.84 0.49 0.92
N GLY A 87 -5.67 1.27 0.20
CA GLY A 87 -6.38 2.42 0.74
C GLY A 87 -7.41 2.07 1.82
N SER A 88 -7.59 0.79 2.15
CA SER A 88 -8.50 0.35 3.19
C SER A 88 -7.93 0.67 4.58
N PRO A 89 -8.59 1.52 5.39
CA PRO A 89 -8.14 1.86 6.73
C PRO A 89 -8.11 0.64 7.67
N MET A 90 -8.84 -0.44 7.36
CA MET A 90 -8.82 -1.69 8.15
C MET A 90 -7.48 -2.42 8.07
N ALA A 91 -6.77 -2.34 6.95
CA ALA A 91 -5.50 -3.05 6.76
C ALA A 91 -4.33 -2.39 7.52
N ARG A 92 -4.55 -1.23 8.15
CA ARG A 92 -3.51 -0.49 8.87
C ARG A 92 -3.79 -0.49 10.36
N ARG A 93 -2.69 -0.53 11.13
CA ARG A 93 -2.77 -0.05 12.52
C ARG A 93 -3.16 1.42 12.52
N THR A 94 -4.21 1.76 13.25
CA THR A 94 -4.60 3.14 13.48
C THR A 94 -3.53 3.86 14.32
N LYS A 95 -3.49 5.20 14.23
CA LYS A 95 -2.60 6.01 15.08
C LYS A 95 -2.82 5.72 16.57
N HIS A 96 -4.06 5.42 16.96
CA HIS A 96 -4.40 5.03 18.33
C HIS A 96 -3.80 3.66 18.70
N GLU A 97 -3.96 2.64 17.86
CA GLU A 97 -3.38 1.31 18.06
C GLU A 97 -1.86 1.36 18.19
N ILE A 98 -1.18 2.12 17.33
CA ILE A 98 0.27 2.32 17.39
C ILE A 98 0.67 2.93 18.74
N LYS A 99 0.02 4.03 19.14
CA LYS A 99 0.31 4.69 20.42
C LYS A 99 0.03 3.78 21.61
N SER A 100 -1.05 3.01 21.57
CA SER A 100 -1.43 2.06 22.63
C SER A 100 -0.38 0.95 22.77
N ALA A 101 0.01 0.32 21.66
CA ALA A 101 1.04 -0.71 21.63
C ALA A 101 2.40 -0.19 22.14
N GLN A 102 2.81 1.01 21.72
CA GLN A 102 4.04 1.65 22.22
C GLN A 102 3.97 1.93 23.73
N LYS A 103 2.82 2.39 24.23
CA LYS A 103 2.61 2.63 25.67
C LYS A 103 2.68 1.33 26.46
N LEU A 104 2.11 0.24 25.94
CA LEU A 104 2.19 -1.09 26.56
C LEU A 104 3.63 -1.61 26.59
N ALA A 105 4.34 -1.54 25.45
CA ALA A 105 5.73 -1.95 25.35
C ALA A 105 6.64 -1.23 26.37
N ARG A 106 6.47 0.10 26.52
CA ARG A 106 7.20 0.90 27.52
C ARG A 106 6.92 0.47 28.97
N LYS A 107 5.70 0.00 29.27
CA LYS A 107 5.37 -0.56 30.59
C LYS A 107 6.06 -1.91 30.80
N CYS A 108 6.00 -2.79 29.80
CA CYS A 108 6.58 -4.13 29.86
C CYS A 108 8.11 -4.10 29.97
N LEU A 109 8.78 -3.10 29.37
CA LEU A 109 10.23 -2.93 29.42
C LEU A 109 10.81 -2.89 30.85
N ARG A 110 10.01 -2.54 31.85
CA ARG A 110 10.44 -2.46 33.25
C ARG A 110 10.75 -3.81 33.90
N SER A 111 10.31 -4.92 33.30
CA SER A 111 10.59 -6.27 33.77
C SER A 111 10.98 -7.17 32.60
N PRO A 112 12.07 -7.95 32.70
CA PRO A 112 12.49 -8.85 31.64
C PRO A 112 11.40 -9.89 31.31
N GLU A 113 10.65 -10.36 32.31
CA GLU A 113 9.57 -11.33 32.12
C GLU A 113 8.38 -10.71 31.36
N LEU A 114 7.96 -9.50 31.72
CA LEU A 114 6.89 -8.80 31.01
C LEU A 114 7.30 -8.42 29.59
N TRP A 115 8.55 -8.01 29.40
CA TRP A 115 9.10 -7.73 28.08
C TRP A 115 9.12 -8.98 27.19
N ALA A 116 9.57 -10.12 27.72
CA ALA A 116 9.54 -11.40 27.02
C ALA A 116 8.11 -11.81 26.62
N ARG A 117 7.13 -11.67 27.52
CA ARG A 117 5.71 -11.93 27.19
C ARG A 117 5.19 -10.99 26.10
N CYS A 118 5.52 -9.70 26.17
CA CYS A 118 5.13 -8.69 25.19
C CYS A 118 5.70 -9.01 23.79
N LEU A 119 6.98 -9.37 23.72
CA LEU A 119 7.63 -9.81 22.48
C LEU A 119 6.99 -11.09 21.94
N SER A 120 6.78 -12.09 22.79
CA SER A 120 6.13 -13.35 22.41
C SER A 120 4.75 -13.10 21.80
N GLY A 121 3.89 -12.29 22.44
CA GLY A 121 2.58 -11.93 21.89
C GLY A 121 2.69 -11.23 20.54
N THR A 122 3.67 -10.34 20.37
CA THR A 122 3.92 -9.64 19.10
C THR A 122 4.34 -10.61 17.99
N CYS A 123 5.18 -11.61 18.30
CA CYS A 123 5.57 -12.65 17.36
C CYS A 123 4.37 -13.50 16.91
N HIS A 124 3.46 -13.84 17.82
CA HIS A 124 2.23 -14.56 17.47
C HIS A 124 1.35 -13.73 16.53
N THR A 125 1.12 -12.45 16.84
CA THR A 125 0.38 -11.54 15.93
C THR A 125 1.03 -11.49 14.54
N LEU A 126 2.36 -11.42 14.45
CA LEU A 126 3.06 -11.44 13.15
C LEU A 126 2.87 -12.76 12.40
N TYR A 127 2.94 -13.90 13.09
CA TYR A 127 2.69 -15.21 12.50
C TYR A 127 1.29 -15.30 11.87
N PHE A 128 0.26 -14.85 12.59
CA PHE A 128 -1.11 -14.87 12.08
C PHE A 128 -1.36 -13.85 10.96
N MET A 129 -0.69 -12.69 10.98
CA MET A 129 -0.74 -11.73 9.86
C MET A 129 -0.20 -12.31 8.55
N ILE A 130 0.83 -13.16 8.60
CA ILE A 130 1.43 -13.77 7.40
C ILE A 130 0.83 -15.13 7.03
N LEU A 131 -0.03 -15.70 7.90
CA LEU A 131 -0.61 -17.03 7.72
C LEU A 131 -1.33 -17.20 6.37
N PRO A 132 -2.16 -16.25 5.89
CA PRO A 132 -2.79 -16.37 4.57
C PRO A 132 -1.76 -16.52 3.45
N SER A 133 -0.71 -15.69 3.46
CA SER A 133 0.39 -15.78 2.49
C SER A 133 1.14 -17.11 2.59
N MET A 134 1.35 -17.62 3.81
CA MET A 134 1.99 -18.93 3.99
C MET A 134 1.15 -20.06 3.38
N LEU A 135 -0.18 -20.02 3.52
CA LEU A 135 -1.08 -20.99 2.89
C LEU A 135 -1.03 -20.90 1.37
N SER A 136 -1.09 -19.68 0.81
CA SER A 136 -1.02 -19.47 -0.64
C SER A 136 0.29 -19.94 -1.27
N LEU A 137 1.41 -19.84 -0.55
CA LEU A 137 2.74 -20.25 -1.04
C LEU A 137 3.02 -21.75 -0.87
N ASN A 138 2.25 -22.47 -0.04
CA ASN A 138 2.49 -23.87 0.31
C ASN A 138 1.29 -24.76 -0.03
N VAL A 139 0.90 -24.74 -1.30
CA VAL A 139 -0.21 -25.57 -1.82
C VAL A 139 0.05 -27.05 -1.56
N GLY A 140 -0.95 -27.76 -1.04
CA GLY A 140 -0.88 -29.17 -0.64
C GLY A 140 -0.37 -29.42 0.79
N LYS A 141 0.04 -28.39 1.54
CA LYS A 141 0.47 -28.47 2.96
C LYS A 141 -0.44 -27.70 3.90
N GLU A 142 -1.61 -27.26 3.44
CA GLU A 142 -2.53 -26.37 4.16
C GLU A 142 -2.95 -26.99 5.50
N LYS A 143 -3.30 -28.29 5.50
CA LYS A 143 -3.71 -29.00 6.72
C LYS A 143 -2.63 -28.95 7.81
N ALA A 144 -1.37 -29.21 7.44
CA ALA A 144 -0.26 -29.23 8.39
C ALA A 144 0.02 -27.81 8.94
N ILE A 145 -0.02 -26.80 8.08
CA ILE A 145 0.16 -25.39 8.46
C ILE A 145 -0.97 -24.93 9.39
N LEU A 146 -2.22 -25.26 9.07
CA LEU A 146 -3.38 -24.92 9.90
C LEU A 146 -3.32 -25.62 11.26
N GLN A 147 -2.90 -26.88 11.31
CA GLN A 147 -2.72 -27.62 12.55
C GLN A 147 -1.62 -26.96 13.42
N GLN A 148 -0.49 -26.58 12.82
CA GLN A 148 0.57 -25.85 13.53
C GLN A 148 0.09 -24.49 14.03
N ALA A 149 -0.66 -23.74 13.21
CA ALA A 149 -1.23 -22.45 13.59
C ALA A 149 -2.21 -22.60 14.76
N TYR A 150 -3.03 -23.65 14.76
CA TYR A 150 -3.92 -23.97 15.87
C TYR A 150 -3.16 -24.28 17.15
N GLU A 151 -2.12 -25.11 17.09
CA GLU A 151 -1.30 -25.42 18.26
C GLU A 151 -0.63 -24.16 18.85
N LEU A 152 -0.12 -23.26 17.98
CA LEU A 152 0.42 -21.97 18.41
C LEU A 152 -0.64 -21.11 19.10
N LEU A 153 -1.87 -21.07 18.57
CA LEU A 153 -2.98 -20.34 19.18
C LEU A 153 -3.32 -20.87 20.57
N VAL A 154 -3.41 -22.21 20.71
CA VAL A 154 -3.68 -22.87 21.99
C VAL A 154 -2.59 -22.56 23.00
N ARG A 155 -1.31 -22.59 22.61
CA ARG A 155 -0.18 -22.25 23.49
C ARG A 155 -0.22 -20.78 23.93
N ALA A 156 -0.51 -19.87 23.00
CA ALA A 156 -0.64 -18.44 23.30
C ALA A 156 -1.77 -18.18 24.31
N MET A 157 -2.91 -18.88 24.18
CA MET A 157 -4.04 -18.80 25.10
C MET A 157 -3.68 -19.31 26.50
N HIS A 158 -2.99 -20.45 26.61
CA HIS A 158 -2.52 -20.98 27.90
C HIS A 158 -1.55 -20.02 28.61
N GLN A 159 -0.69 -19.37 27.84
CA GLN A 159 0.27 -18.38 28.35
C GLN A 159 -0.35 -16.99 28.59
N ARG A 160 -1.65 -16.82 28.28
CA ARG A 160 -2.39 -15.55 28.37
C ARG A 160 -1.65 -14.40 27.68
N LEU A 161 -1.07 -14.69 26.51
CA LEU A 161 -0.39 -13.68 25.70
C LEU A 161 -1.43 -12.69 25.15
N ALA A 162 -1.12 -11.40 25.23
CA ALA A 162 -1.91 -10.38 24.57
C ALA A 162 -1.62 -10.44 23.05
N CYS A 163 -2.56 -10.99 22.29
CA CYS A 163 -2.54 -10.93 20.83
C CYS A 163 -3.25 -9.66 20.36
N ASP A 164 -2.62 -8.90 19.48
CA ASP A 164 -3.25 -7.72 18.89
C ASP A 164 -4.31 -8.14 17.86
N GLU A 165 -5.50 -7.54 17.92
CA GLU A 165 -6.61 -7.83 17.02
C GLU A 165 -6.30 -7.53 15.55
N VAL A 166 -5.25 -6.76 15.29
CA VAL A 166 -4.75 -6.47 13.94
C VAL A 166 -4.44 -7.73 13.14
N CYS A 167 -4.09 -8.85 13.77
CA CYS A 167 -3.87 -10.10 13.04
C CYS A 167 -5.15 -10.77 12.53
N TYR A 168 -6.33 -10.30 12.93
CA TYR A 168 -7.62 -10.83 12.49
C TYR A 168 -8.31 -9.93 11.44
N ARG A 169 -7.64 -8.86 11.01
CA ARG A 169 -8.08 -7.97 9.93
C ARG A 169 -7.48 -8.41 8.61
#